data_AF-A0A350QNH4-F1
#
_entry.id   AF-A0A350QNH4-F1
#
_cell.length_a   1.000
_cell.length_b   1.000
_cell.length_c   1.000
_cell.angle_alpha   90.00
_cell.angle_beta   90.00
_cell.angle_gamma   90.00
#
_symmetry.space_group_name_H-M   'P 1'
#
loop_
_entity.id
_entity.type
_entity.pdbx_description
1 polymer ?
#
loop_
_entity_poly.entity_id
_entity_poly.type
_entity_poly.pdbx_seq_one_letter_code
_entity_poly.pdbx_strand_id
1 'polypeptide(L)'
;MLWLLTGCMNTTDDEGVDRSSSKTRPFVEIKAPPTYHVLSGYDPKWEAYVREGIEMSRAYWGSYGPTHVWIGGREDGRPIDGAAREAFIEEYCRWRTAGTERTLEECRPYVMERFIDVIESDRPEAYLSWVDEKSQPEAELVFLNVHEWFYEEDAVPDPVLRGIHEYTHVFQMAFGEMPTWMMEGGAVFAESWLIHMLGRRPLDFNLSRIMERADSIRETGLTISDMEDIDTAPDDVAKHHLELAYDTGAWAVAFLIHRSPGRSVSRYRDVFHPLVTELGWEQALCDYLSIEDKRDFYDEFERFLSLPREDRLAILDELTP
;
A
#
# COMPACT_ATOMS: atom_id res chain seq x y z
N MET A 1 -1.96 -22.31 -10.38
CA MET A 1 -2.41 -22.42 -8.98
C MET A 1 -2.43 -21.00 -8.48
N LEU A 2 -3.62 -20.38 -8.53
CA LEU A 2 -3.81 -18.93 -8.40
C LEU A 2 -3.85 -18.61 -6.90
N TRP A 3 -2.78 -18.03 -6.36
CA TRP A 3 -2.78 -17.51 -4.99
C TRP A 3 -3.51 -16.17 -5.00
N LEU A 4 -4.62 -16.11 -4.26
CA LEU A 4 -5.36 -14.88 -3.99
C LEU A 4 -4.45 -13.96 -3.15
N LEU A 5 -4.13 -12.78 -3.69
CA LEU A 5 -3.62 -11.65 -2.91
C LEU A 5 -4.80 -11.08 -2.10
N THR A 6 -5.17 -11.74 -1.01
CA THR A 6 -6.02 -11.15 0.04
C THR A 6 -5.09 -10.38 0.97
N GLY A 7 -4.74 -9.16 0.60
CA GLY A 7 -3.82 -8.32 1.36
C GLY A 7 -4.15 -6.85 1.16
N CYS A 8 -5.34 -6.46 1.59
CA CYS A 8 -5.75 -5.19 2.23
C CYS A 8 -7.27 -5.30 2.40
N MET A 9 -7.70 -6.00 3.44
CA MET A 9 -9.05 -5.82 3.96
C MET A 9 -8.88 -5.10 5.27
N ASN A 10 -9.39 -3.86 5.34
CA ASN A 10 -9.67 -3.20 6.61
C ASN A 10 -10.69 -4.07 7.35
N THR A 11 -10.23 -4.95 8.23
CA THR A 11 -11.12 -5.58 9.21
C THR A 11 -11.27 -4.61 10.38
N THR A 12 -12.14 -3.62 10.22
CA THR A 12 -12.69 -2.89 11.35
C THR A 12 -13.90 -3.64 11.88
N ASP A 13 -13.66 -4.63 12.74
CA ASP A 13 -14.66 -5.02 13.73
C ASP A 13 -14.49 -4.07 14.92
N ASP A 14 -15.18 -2.93 14.86
CA ASP A 14 -15.47 -2.13 16.05
C ASP A 14 -16.92 -1.65 15.98
N GLU A 15 -17.72 -2.14 16.91
CA GLU A 15 -19.17 -1.97 16.95
C GLU A 15 -19.54 -0.48 17.06
N GLY A 16 -20.33 -0.01 16.09
CA GLY A 16 -21.38 0.97 16.33
C GLY A 16 -20.97 2.31 16.96
N VAL A 17 -20.12 3.08 16.27
CA VAL A 17 -20.11 4.54 16.43
C VAL A 17 -20.22 5.18 15.06
N ASP A 18 -21.25 6.01 14.90
CA ASP A 18 -21.52 6.89 13.77
C ASP A 18 -20.23 7.62 13.31
N ARG A 19 -19.54 7.07 12.29
CA ARG A 19 -18.32 7.64 11.67
C ARG A 19 -18.66 8.72 10.64
N SER A 20 -19.69 9.51 10.92
CA SER A 20 -19.86 10.81 10.27
C SER A 20 -18.78 11.77 10.80
N SER A 21 -17.69 11.92 10.03
CA SER A 21 -16.74 13.06 10.04
C SER A 21 -15.56 13.12 11.05
N SER A 22 -14.94 12.02 11.47
CA SER A 22 -13.60 12.14 12.09
C SER A 22 -12.53 12.29 11.00
N LYS A 23 -12.15 13.52 10.66
CA LYS A 23 -11.01 13.79 9.78
C LYS A 23 -9.77 13.08 10.33
N THR A 24 -9.32 12.02 9.68
CA THR A 24 -8.06 11.35 10.01
C THR A 24 -6.95 12.39 9.94
N ARG A 25 -6.20 12.57 11.03
CA ARG A 25 -5.11 13.56 11.07
C ARG A 25 -3.97 13.03 10.19
N PRO A 26 -3.42 13.82 9.26
CA PRO A 26 -2.37 13.35 8.37
C PRO A 26 -1.09 13.01 9.13
N PHE A 27 -0.31 12.07 8.61
CA PHE A 27 1.05 11.85 9.07
C PHE A 27 1.94 13.07 8.79
N VAL A 28 2.97 13.23 9.61
CA VAL A 28 3.92 14.34 9.52
C VAL A 28 5.31 13.81 9.24
N GLU A 29 6.21 14.68 8.77
CA GLU A 29 7.59 14.30 8.48
C GLU A 29 8.30 13.80 9.76
N ILE A 30 8.87 12.60 9.70
CA ILE A 30 9.67 11.97 10.76
C ILE A 30 11.01 11.57 10.16
N LYS A 31 12.07 12.31 10.52
CA LYS A 31 13.42 12.08 9.98
C LYS A 31 14.13 10.85 10.57
N ALA A 32 13.74 10.44 11.77
CA ALA A 32 14.32 9.27 12.41
C ALA A 32 13.96 8.00 11.62
N PRO A 33 14.88 7.03 11.47
CA PRO A 33 14.57 5.75 10.86
C PRO A 33 13.62 4.92 11.73
N PRO A 34 12.84 4.00 11.13
CA PRO A 34 12.00 3.10 11.90
C PRO A 34 12.83 2.19 12.81
N THR A 35 12.22 1.80 13.93
CA THR A 35 12.70 0.65 14.71
C THR A 35 12.12 -0.63 14.12
N TYR A 36 12.96 -1.63 13.90
CA TYR A 36 12.54 -2.91 13.32
C TYR A 36 12.49 -3.95 14.41
N HIS A 37 11.35 -4.62 14.51
CA HIS A 37 11.05 -5.64 15.51
C HIS A 37 10.84 -6.96 14.78
N VAL A 38 11.77 -7.90 14.99
CA VAL A 38 11.74 -9.19 14.30
C VAL A 38 11.42 -10.28 15.31
N LEU A 39 10.43 -11.12 14.99
CA LEU A 39 10.15 -12.32 15.76
C LEU A 39 11.40 -13.21 15.81
N SER A 40 11.92 -13.43 17.01
CA SER A 40 13.12 -14.24 17.21
C SER A 40 12.96 -15.64 16.62
N GLY A 41 13.93 -16.06 15.81
CA GLY A 41 13.90 -17.34 15.10
C GLY A 41 13.49 -17.22 13.62
N TYR A 42 12.99 -16.07 13.19
CA TYR A 42 12.74 -15.78 11.78
C TYR A 42 14.03 -15.33 11.08
N ASP A 43 14.26 -15.76 9.83
CA ASP A 43 15.52 -15.49 9.12
C ASP A 43 15.72 -13.96 8.94
N PRO A 44 16.87 -13.40 9.38
CA PRO A 44 17.14 -11.97 9.30
C PRO A 44 17.17 -11.43 7.85
N LYS A 45 17.29 -12.28 6.83
CA LYS A 45 17.20 -11.83 5.43
C LYS A 45 15.85 -11.18 5.11
N TRP A 46 14.77 -11.60 5.79
CA TRP A 46 13.44 -11.03 5.59
C TRP A 46 13.35 -9.60 6.07
N GLU A 47 13.97 -9.29 7.20
CA GLU A 47 14.14 -7.91 7.67
C GLU A 47 14.95 -7.09 6.66
N ALA A 48 16.04 -7.65 6.13
CA ALA A 48 16.87 -6.94 5.16
C ALA A 48 16.11 -6.55 3.88
N TYR A 49 15.31 -7.47 3.32
CA TYR A 49 14.50 -7.17 2.13
C TYR A 49 13.38 -6.16 2.39
N VAL A 50 12.64 -6.33 3.49
CA VAL A 50 11.58 -5.36 3.87
C VAL A 50 12.18 -3.98 4.11
N ARG A 51 13.30 -3.92 4.84
CA ARG A 51 14.05 -2.69 5.10
C ARG A 51 14.52 -2.02 3.82
N GLU A 52 15.03 -2.79 2.86
CA GLU A 52 15.46 -2.26 1.56
C GLU A 52 14.32 -1.53 0.86
N GLY A 53 13.14 -2.15 0.74
CA GLY A 53 11.98 -1.53 0.11
C GLY A 53 11.51 -0.26 0.82
N ILE A 54 11.42 -0.30 2.15
CA ILE A 54 11.04 0.85 2.97
C ILE A 54 12.04 2.01 2.78
N GLU A 55 13.34 1.75 2.88
CA GLU A 55 14.35 2.80 2.79
C GLU A 55 14.44 3.40 1.37
N MET A 56 14.22 2.59 0.33
CA MET A 56 14.05 3.09 -1.03
C MET A 56 12.90 4.09 -1.13
N SER A 57 11.74 3.71 -0.60
CA SER A 57 10.55 4.56 -0.61
C SER A 57 10.71 5.81 0.26
N ARG A 58 11.33 5.71 1.44
CA ARG A 58 11.68 6.86 2.30
C ARG A 58 12.57 7.87 1.58
N ALA A 59 13.56 7.37 0.85
CA ALA A 59 14.49 8.21 0.10
C ALA A 59 13.81 8.93 -1.07
N TYR A 60 12.81 8.29 -1.70
CA TYR A 60 12.12 8.86 -2.86
C TYR A 60 10.93 9.74 -2.48
N TRP A 61 10.04 9.27 -1.61
CA TRP A 61 8.80 9.96 -1.24
C TRP A 61 9.00 11.00 -0.13
N GLY A 62 10.11 10.93 0.61
CA GLY A 62 10.29 11.67 1.86
C GLY A 62 9.93 10.81 3.08
N SER A 63 10.34 11.24 4.27
CA SER A 63 10.23 10.45 5.50
C SER A 63 9.02 10.88 6.33
N TYR A 64 7.93 10.10 6.35
CA TYR A 64 6.68 10.40 7.08
C TYR A 64 6.38 9.36 8.19
N GLY A 65 7.40 8.62 8.60
CA GLY A 65 7.30 7.36 9.35
C GLY A 65 7.92 6.23 8.53
N PRO A 66 7.47 4.97 8.73
CA PRO A 66 6.84 4.51 9.96
C PRO A 66 7.82 4.66 11.14
N THR A 67 7.29 4.69 12.36
CA THR A 67 8.12 4.69 13.58
C THR A 67 8.55 3.29 13.97
N HIS A 68 7.69 2.30 13.72
CA HIS A 68 7.90 0.89 14.03
C HIS A 68 7.57 0.01 12.82
N VAL A 69 8.38 -1.01 12.59
CA VAL A 69 8.17 -2.05 11.57
C VAL A 69 8.21 -3.41 12.26
N TRP A 70 7.10 -4.13 12.22
CA TRP A 70 6.90 -5.42 12.87
C TRP A 70 7.00 -6.54 11.84
N ILE A 71 7.96 -7.44 12.03
CA ILE A 71 8.27 -8.51 11.09
C ILE A 71 8.19 -9.84 11.81
N GLY A 72 7.35 -10.74 11.34
CA GLY A 72 7.15 -12.05 11.97
C GLY A 72 6.93 -13.15 10.95
N GLY A 73 7.31 -14.37 11.30
CA GLY A 73 7.02 -15.53 10.48
C GLY A 73 7.59 -16.80 11.06
N ARG A 74 7.20 -17.94 10.48
CA ARG A 74 7.81 -19.24 10.78
C ARG A 74 8.12 -20.01 9.50
N GLU A 75 9.36 -20.44 9.33
CA GLU A 75 9.79 -21.21 8.16
C GLU A 75 9.74 -22.72 8.43
N ASP A 76 9.57 -23.50 7.37
CA ASP A 76 9.58 -24.98 7.38
C ASP A 76 8.56 -25.65 8.32
N GLY A 77 7.44 -25.00 8.63
CA GLY A 77 6.45 -25.58 9.55
C GLY A 77 6.89 -25.60 11.01
N ARG A 78 8.00 -24.94 11.37
CA ARG A 78 8.52 -24.95 12.75
C ARG A 78 7.64 -24.09 13.65
N PRO A 79 7.22 -24.57 14.84
CA PRO A 79 6.42 -23.75 15.75
C PRO A 79 7.23 -22.54 16.23
N ILE A 80 6.52 -21.45 16.52
CA ILE A 80 7.12 -20.29 17.17
C ILE A 80 7.57 -20.70 18.58
N ASP A 81 8.81 -20.36 18.94
CA ASP A 81 9.28 -20.58 20.30
C ASP A 81 8.42 -19.79 21.30
N GLY A 82 8.00 -20.43 22.39
CA GLY A 82 7.08 -19.82 23.36
C GLY A 82 7.65 -18.55 24.01
N ALA A 83 8.95 -18.49 24.29
CA ALA A 83 9.57 -17.30 24.86
C ALA A 83 9.72 -16.19 23.81
N ALA A 84 10.08 -16.54 22.56
CA ALA A 84 10.10 -15.59 21.44
C ALA A 84 8.72 -14.96 21.19
N ARG A 85 7.66 -15.79 21.20
CA ARG A 85 6.27 -15.34 21.06
C ARG A 85 5.90 -14.35 22.16
N GLU A 86 6.11 -14.71 23.43
CA GLU A 86 5.74 -13.83 24.55
C GLU A 86 6.54 -12.51 24.52
N ALA A 87 7.83 -12.56 24.18
CA ALA A 87 8.65 -11.36 24.07
C ALA A 87 8.15 -10.42 22.96
N PHE A 88 7.81 -10.97 21.79
CA PHE A 88 7.29 -10.19 20.66
C PHE A 88 5.93 -9.53 20.98
N ILE A 89 5.02 -10.28 21.61
CA ILE A 89 3.72 -9.75 22.07
C ILE A 89 3.93 -8.64 23.11
N GLU A 90 4.78 -8.87 24.10
CA GLU A 90 5.03 -7.89 25.15
C GLU A 90 5.66 -6.61 24.59
N GLU A 91 6.59 -6.72 23.64
CA GLU A 91 7.20 -5.58 22.98
C GLU A 91 6.20 -4.76 22.18
N TYR A 92 5.38 -5.40 21.34
CA TYR A 92 4.30 -4.74 20.59
C TYR A 92 3.34 -4.03 21.54
N CYS A 93 2.82 -4.74 22.55
CA CYS A 93 1.85 -4.16 23.44
C CYS A 93 2.42 -3.04 24.30
N ARG A 94 3.67 -3.15 24.76
CA ARG A 94 4.33 -2.07 25.52
C ARG A 94 4.43 -0.79 24.71
N TRP A 95 4.75 -0.92 23.42
CA TRP A 95 4.75 0.21 22.51
C TRP A 95 3.33 0.76 22.28
N ARG A 96 2.39 -0.11 21.88
CA ARG A 96 1.04 0.28 21.48
C ARG A 96 0.24 0.93 22.62
N THR A 97 0.51 0.55 23.87
CA THR A 97 -0.15 1.12 25.04
C THR A 97 0.64 2.22 25.72
N ALA A 98 1.85 2.56 25.24
CA ALA A 98 2.65 3.61 25.84
C ALA A 98 1.94 4.97 25.74
N GLY A 99 1.63 5.56 26.91
CA GLY A 99 0.98 6.87 26.98
C GLY A 99 -0.53 6.85 26.71
N THR A 100 -1.16 5.68 26.65
CA THR A 100 -2.62 5.53 26.54
C THR A 100 -3.21 4.98 27.84
N GLU A 101 -4.54 4.90 27.93
CA GLU A 101 -5.24 4.28 29.07
C GLU A 101 -5.27 2.74 28.99
N ARG A 102 -4.88 2.16 27.84
CA ARG A 102 -4.94 0.72 27.60
C ARG A 102 -3.84 -0.02 28.37
N THR A 103 -4.13 -1.24 28.78
CA THR A 103 -3.21 -2.15 29.46
C THR A 103 -2.61 -3.17 28.50
N LEU A 104 -1.49 -3.79 28.91
CA LEU A 104 -0.89 -4.88 28.14
C LEU A 104 -1.86 -6.07 27.99
N GLU A 105 -2.68 -6.33 29.00
CA GLU A 105 -3.66 -7.43 28.99
C GLU A 105 -4.78 -7.18 27.96
N GLU A 106 -5.22 -5.93 27.81
CA GLU A 106 -6.20 -5.53 26.79
C GLU A 106 -5.63 -5.53 25.37
N CYS A 107 -4.31 -5.32 25.21
CA CYS A 107 -3.66 -5.38 23.91
C CYS A 107 -3.38 -6.82 23.43
N ARG A 108 -3.09 -7.74 24.36
CA ARG A 108 -2.66 -9.12 24.06
C ARG A 108 -3.58 -9.87 23.08
N PRO A 109 -4.91 -9.88 23.25
CA PRO A 109 -5.81 -10.60 22.34
C PRO A 109 -5.66 -10.15 20.88
N TYR A 110 -5.50 -8.85 20.65
CA TYR A 110 -5.31 -8.30 19.31
C TYR A 110 -4.02 -8.83 18.66
N VAL A 111 -2.90 -8.84 19.39
CA VAL A 111 -1.62 -9.33 18.84
C VAL A 111 -1.67 -10.83 18.59
N MET A 112 -2.34 -11.58 19.47
CA MET A 112 -2.56 -13.01 19.24
C MET A 112 -3.30 -13.23 17.91
N GLU A 113 -4.43 -12.57 17.70
CA GLU A 113 -5.26 -12.77 16.50
C GLU A 113 -4.64 -12.21 15.22
N ARG A 114 -4.10 -10.98 15.26
CA ARG A 114 -3.65 -10.27 14.05
C ARG A 114 -2.19 -10.50 13.68
N PHE A 115 -1.39 -11.08 14.59
CA PHE A 115 0.00 -11.40 14.34
C PHE A 115 0.25 -12.90 14.50
N ILE A 116 0.02 -13.45 15.69
CA ILE A 116 0.43 -14.83 15.99
C ILE A 116 -0.40 -15.85 15.20
N ASP A 117 -1.72 -15.74 15.20
CA ASP A 117 -2.61 -16.67 14.49
C ASP A 117 -2.39 -16.59 12.97
N VAL A 118 -2.09 -15.39 12.45
CA VAL A 118 -1.71 -15.19 11.04
C VAL A 118 -0.38 -15.88 10.74
N ILE A 119 0.65 -15.65 11.56
CA ILE A 119 1.95 -16.33 11.45
C ILE A 119 1.75 -17.85 11.48
N GLU A 120 0.95 -18.35 12.42
CA GLU A 120 0.67 -19.78 12.57
C GLU A 120 -0.16 -20.36 11.42
N SER A 121 -0.89 -19.53 10.67
CA SER A 121 -1.66 -19.94 9.49
C SER A 121 -0.84 -20.03 8.19
N ASP A 122 0.45 -19.65 8.22
CA ASP A 122 1.32 -19.55 7.03
C ASP A 122 0.77 -18.61 5.93
N ARG A 123 -0.17 -17.73 6.27
CA ARG A 123 -0.67 -16.71 5.33
C ARG A 123 0.26 -15.51 5.35
N PRO A 124 0.73 -15.03 4.19
CA PRO A 124 1.50 -13.79 4.13
C PRO A 124 0.57 -12.58 4.22
N GLU A 125 0.96 -11.62 5.06
CA GLU A 125 0.27 -10.33 5.19
C GLU A 125 1.30 -9.20 5.23
N ALA A 126 0.98 -8.09 4.58
CA ALA A 126 1.67 -6.83 4.68
C ALA A 126 0.59 -5.75 4.75
N TYR A 127 0.73 -4.81 5.68
CA TYR A 127 -0.23 -3.73 5.81
C TYR A 127 0.34 -2.56 6.63
N LEU A 128 -0.16 -1.38 6.33
CA LEU A 128 -0.08 -0.20 7.18
C LEU A 128 -1.02 -0.35 8.39
N SER A 129 -0.47 -0.12 9.58
CA SER A 129 -1.21 0.12 10.83
C SER A 129 -0.83 1.51 11.36
N TRP A 130 -1.62 2.08 12.27
CA TRP A 130 -1.27 3.36 12.89
C TRP A 130 -1.86 3.51 14.28
N VAL A 131 -1.19 4.31 15.11
CA VAL A 131 -1.62 4.66 16.47
C VAL A 131 -2.28 6.03 16.42
N ASP A 132 -3.61 6.09 16.47
CA ASP A 132 -4.35 7.36 16.43
C ASP A 132 -4.68 7.91 17.83
N GLU A 133 -4.53 7.10 18.88
CA GLU A 133 -4.76 7.52 20.27
C GLU A 133 -3.72 8.55 20.76
N LYS A 134 -2.63 8.74 20.01
CA LYS A 134 -1.59 9.73 20.28
C LYS A 134 -1.98 11.14 19.81
N SER A 135 -1.30 12.15 20.36
CA SER A 135 -1.48 13.55 19.98
C SER A 135 -1.12 13.85 18.51
N GLN A 136 -0.28 13.02 17.90
CA GLN A 136 -0.01 12.95 16.47
C GLN A 136 -0.09 11.47 16.08
N PRO A 137 -0.88 11.10 15.06
CA PRO A 137 -0.88 9.72 14.60
C PRO A 137 0.50 9.29 14.12
N GLU A 138 0.86 8.06 14.45
CA GLU A 138 2.15 7.47 14.08
C GLU A 138 1.90 6.20 13.27
N ALA A 139 2.53 6.13 12.10
CA ALA A 139 2.48 4.95 11.24
C ALA A 139 3.35 3.82 11.78
N GLU A 140 2.84 2.60 11.59
CA GLU A 140 3.50 1.33 11.84
C GLU A 140 3.32 0.43 10.60
N LEU A 141 4.33 -0.34 10.24
CA LEU A 141 4.16 -1.34 9.18
C LEU A 141 4.26 -2.74 9.75
N VAL A 142 3.44 -3.64 9.25
CA VAL A 142 3.42 -5.05 9.66
C VAL A 142 3.69 -5.94 8.47
N PHE A 143 4.59 -6.90 8.63
CA PHE A 143 5.02 -7.86 7.61
C PHE A 143 5.07 -9.26 8.20
N LEU A 144 4.10 -10.10 7.85
CA LEU A 144 3.94 -11.45 8.37
C LEU A 144 4.15 -12.47 7.25
N ASN A 145 4.92 -13.53 7.54
CA ASN A 145 5.21 -14.63 6.62
C ASN A 145 5.67 -14.19 5.22
N VAL A 146 6.40 -13.08 5.11
CA VAL A 146 6.86 -12.54 3.80
C VAL A 146 7.70 -13.52 2.97
N HIS A 147 8.25 -14.57 3.59
CA HIS A 147 8.92 -15.67 2.91
C HIS A 147 8.01 -16.44 1.94
N GLU A 148 6.70 -16.48 2.17
CA GLU A 148 5.73 -17.14 1.29
C GLU A 148 5.55 -16.40 -0.06
N TRP A 149 5.97 -15.13 -0.13
CA TRP A 149 6.04 -14.39 -1.39
C TRP A 149 7.42 -14.47 -2.06
N PHE A 150 8.42 -15.08 -1.41
CA PHE A 150 9.76 -15.10 -1.95
C PHE A 150 9.95 -16.23 -2.97
N TYR A 151 10.37 -15.85 -4.18
CA TYR A 151 10.77 -16.77 -5.24
C TYR A 151 12.24 -16.53 -5.57
N GLU A 152 13.08 -17.57 -5.47
CA GLU A 152 14.54 -17.45 -5.61
C GLU A 152 14.97 -17.02 -7.03
N GLU A 153 14.12 -17.28 -8.02
CA GLU A 153 14.35 -16.93 -9.41
C GLU A 153 14.09 -15.44 -9.73
N ASP A 154 13.39 -14.73 -8.84
CA ASP A 154 13.05 -13.33 -9.07
C ASP A 154 14.25 -12.40 -8.79
N ALA A 155 14.61 -11.60 -9.80
CA ALA A 155 15.72 -10.65 -9.71
C ALA A 155 15.54 -9.57 -8.63
N VAL A 156 14.29 -9.32 -8.23
CA VAL A 156 13.95 -8.45 -7.10
C VAL A 156 13.03 -9.26 -6.20
N PRO A 157 13.45 -9.54 -4.94
CA PRO A 157 12.62 -10.25 -3.99
C PRO A 157 11.32 -9.51 -3.73
N ASP A 158 10.18 -10.20 -3.81
CA ASP A 158 8.86 -9.64 -3.51
C ASP A 158 8.74 -8.95 -2.14
N PRO A 159 9.41 -9.40 -1.05
CA PRO A 159 9.41 -8.66 0.21
C PRO A 159 9.97 -7.23 0.10
N VAL A 160 10.86 -6.96 -0.88
CA VAL A 160 11.29 -5.59 -1.20
C VAL A 160 10.13 -4.79 -1.81
N LEU A 161 9.38 -5.40 -2.73
CA LEU A 161 8.21 -4.76 -3.35
C LEU A 161 7.13 -4.44 -2.31
N ARG A 162 6.86 -5.37 -1.39
CA ARG A 162 5.93 -5.14 -0.26
C ARG A 162 6.39 -4.01 0.65
N GLY A 163 7.70 -3.92 0.93
CA GLY A 163 8.26 -2.78 1.66
C GLY A 163 8.02 -1.45 0.93
N ILE A 164 8.08 -1.44 -0.40
CA ILE A 164 7.77 -0.26 -1.22
C ILE A 164 6.27 0.08 -1.16
N HIS A 165 5.41 -0.92 -1.36
CA HIS A 165 3.95 -0.79 -1.37
C HIS A 165 3.45 -0.17 -0.06
N GLU A 166 3.76 -0.81 1.07
CA GLU A 166 3.26 -0.36 2.37
C GLU A 166 3.80 1.01 2.78
N TYR A 167 5.07 1.31 2.44
CA TYR A 167 5.58 2.65 2.68
C TYR A 167 4.86 3.70 1.84
N THR A 168 4.46 3.36 0.61
CA THR A 168 3.72 4.30 -0.23
C THR A 168 2.39 4.70 0.42
N HIS A 169 1.74 3.79 1.15
CA HIS A 169 0.59 4.14 1.98
C HIS A 169 0.95 5.08 3.15
N VAL A 170 2.11 4.90 3.81
CA VAL A 170 2.59 5.87 4.83
C VAL A 170 2.73 7.26 4.22
N PHE A 171 3.31 7.36 3.02
CA PHE A 171 3.42 8.63 2.32
C PHE A 171 2.05 9.20 1.95
N GLN A 172 1.16 8.39 1.36
CA GLN A 172 -0.19 8.82 0.96
C GLN A 172 -1.02 9.34 2.14
N MET A 173 -0.93 8.69 3.30
CA MET A 173 -1.61 9.08 4.54
C MET A 173 -1.03 10.35 5.20
N ALA A 174 0.07 10.90 4.69
CA ALA A 174 0.53 12.24 5.04
C ALA A 174 -0.29 13.35 4.35
N PHE A 175 -1.18 12.98 3.43
CA PHE A 175 -2.03 13.90 2.67
C PHE A 175 -3.51 13.58 2.89
N GLY A 176 -4.38 14.32 2.21
CA GLY A 176 -5.83 14.11 2.29
C GLY A 176 -6.27 12.74 1.75
N GLU A 177 -7.52 12.40 2.03
CA GLU A 177 -8.16 11.17 1.58
C GLU A 177 -8.20 11.09 0.04
N MET A 178 -7.90 9.90 -0.48
CA MET A 178 -7.87 9.57 -1.91
C MET A 178 -8.73 8.32 -2.15
N PRO A 179 -9.25 8.13 -3.37
CA PRO A 179 -10.05 6.95 -3.68
C PRO A 179 -9.20 5.69 -3.63
N THR A 180 -9.84 4.56 -3.35
CA THR A 180 -9.22 3.24 -3.17
C THR A 180 -8.28 2.90 -4.33
N TRP A 181 -8.73 3.11 -5.58
CA TRP A 181 -7.89 2.84 -6.76
C TRP A 181 -6.62 3.69 -6.82
N MET A 182 -6.63 4.90 -6.26
CA MET A 182 -5.47 5.80 -6.25
C MET A 182 -4.51 5.42 -5.11
N MET A 183 -5.05 5.00 -3.97
CA MET A 183 -4.26 4.47 -2.85
C MET A 183 -3.51 3.21 -3.26
N GLU A 184 -4.23 2.16 -3.63
CA GLU A 184 -3.66 0.86 -3.99
C GLU A 184 -2.88 0.90 -5.31
N GLY A 185 -3.46 1.55 -6.33
CA GLY A 185 -2.81 1.73 -7.62
C GLY A 185 -1.52 2.55 -7.51
N GLY A 186 -1.50 3.58 -6.66
CA GLY A 186 -0.29 4.37 -6.41
C GLY A 186 0.83 3.55 -5.77
N ALA A 187 0.49 2.67 -4.83
CA ALA A 187 1.44 1.76 -4.20
C ALA A 187 2.00 0.71 -5.18
N VAL A 188 1.14 0.09 -6.01
CA VAL A 188 1.58 -0.86 -7.06
C VAL A 188 2.39 -0.17 -8.17
N PHE A 189 2.04 1.06 -8.54
CA PHE A 189 2.86 1.86 -9.46
C PHE A 189 4.25 2.12 -8.86
N ALA A 190 4.32 2.47 -7.57
CA ALA A 190 5.59 2.71 -6.87
C ALA A 190 6.50 1.47 -6.83
N GLU A 191 5.94 0.26 -6.65
CA GLU A 191 6.69 -1.01 -6.73
C GLU A 191 7.48 -1.12 -8.04
N SER A 192 6.86 -0.70 -9.14
CA SER A 192 7.47 -0.75 -10.48
C SER A 192 8.42 0.42 -10.72
N TRP A 193 7.99 1.62 -10.34
CA TRP A 193 8.70 2.87 -10.58
C TRP A 193 10.04 2.93 -9.83
N LEU A 194 10.06 2.63 -8.53
CA LEU A 194 11.29 2.77 -7.73
C LEU A 194 12.36 1.73 -8.12
N ILE A 195 11.94 0.52 -8.46
CA ILE A 195 12.85 -0.51 -8.97
C ILE A 195 13.41 -0.11 -10.35
N HIS A 196 12.58 0.50 -11.19
CA HIS A 196 13.00 1.04 -12.48
C HIS A 196 14.03 2.16 -12.34
N MET A 197 13.81 3.08 -11.41
CA MET A 197 14.74 4.19 -11.13
C MET A 197 16.14 3.74 -10.68
N LEU A 198 16.24 2.54 -10.10
CA LEU A 198 17.53 1.92 -9.74
C LEU A 198 18.14 1.06 -10.87
N GLY A 199 17.50 0.98 -12.04
CA GLY A 199 17.97 0.18 -13.18
C GLY A 199 17.90 -1.33 -12.94
N ARG A 200 17.12 -1.80 -11.96
CA ARG A 200 17.03 -3.22 -11.59
C ARG A 200 15.98 -3.99 -12.40
N ARG A 201 14.98 -3.30 -12.93
CA ARG A 201 13.89 -3.89 -13.71
C ARG A 201 13.29 -2.83 -14.65
N PRO A 202 12.91 -3.18 -15.89
CA PRO A 202 12.11 -2.29 -16.74
C PRO A 202 10.78 -1.90 -16.08
N LEU A 203 10.31 -0.68 -16.30
CA LEU A 203 9.06 -0.18 -15.71
C LEU A 203 7.83 -1.00 -16.14
N ASP A 204 7.83 -1.47 -17.39
CA ASP A 204 6.75 -2.23 -17.99
C ASP A 204 6.68 -3.69 -17.52
N PHE A 205 7.70 -4.22 -16.82
CA PHE A 205 7.74 -5.64 -16.45
C PHE A 205 6.55 -6.06 -15.59
N ASN A 206 6.24 -5.33 -14.52
CA ASN A 206 5.09 -5.61 -13.65
C ASN A 206 3.80 -5.04 -14.27
N LEU A 207 3.86 -3.80 -14.77
CA LEU A 207 2.69 -3.09 -15.30
C LEU A 207 2.05 -3.83 -16.49
N SER A 208 2.84 -4.43 -17.38
CA SER A 208 2.30 -5.22 -18.50
C SER A 208 1.58 -6.50 -18.07
N ARG A 209 1.99 -7.12 -16.96
CA ARG A 209 1.34 -8.33 -16.40
C ARG A 209 0.02 -7.99 -15.73
N ILE A 210 -0.03 -6.91 -14.94
CA ILE A 210 -1.28 -6.48 -14.30
C ILE A 210 -2.28 -5.93 -15.33
N MET A 211 -1.81 -5.40 -16.47
CA MET A 211 -2.70 -5.02 -17.59
C MET A 211 -3.53 -6.21 -18.10
N GLU A 212 -2.97 -7.42 -18.15
CA GLU A 212 -3.70 -8.61 -18.61
C GLU A 212 -4.82 -8.99 -17.63
N ARG A 213 -4.59 -8.80 -16.33
CA ARG A 213 -5.62 -8.98 -15.30
C ARG A 213 -6.69 -7.90 -15.34
N ALA A 214 -6.29 -6.63 -15.50
CA ALA A 214 -7.22 -5.52 -15.73
C ALA A 214 -8.10 -5.77 -16.97
N ASP A 215 -7.52 -6.28 -18.06
CA ASP A 215 -8.26 -6.62 -19.28
C ASP A 215 -9.30 -7.75 -19.04
N SER A 216 -9.03 -8.66 -18.10
CA SER A 216 -9.88 -9.83 -17.85
C SER A 216 -11.26 -9.49 -17.26
N ILE A 217 -11.40 -8.32 -16.62
CA ILE A 217 -12.66 -7.88 -16.02
C ILE A 217 -13.43 -6.90 -16.91
N ARG A 218 -12.90 -6.51 -18.08
CA ARG A 218 -13.55 -5.50 -18.94
C ARG A 218 -14.94 -5.86 -19.42
N GLU A 219 -15.23 -7.15 -19.60
CA GLU A 219 -16.56 -7.62 -20.03
C GLU A 219 -17.65 -7.41 -18.96
N THR A 220 -17.26 -7.16 -17.71
CA THR A 220 -18.20 -6.85 -16.63
C THR A 220 -18.82 -5.46 -16.78
N GLY A 221 -18.16 -4.55 -17.51
CA GLY A 221 -18.52 -3.14 -17.60
C GLY A 221 -18.15 -2.29 -16.37
N LEU A 222 -17.48 -2.89 -15.38
CA LEU A 222 -16.95 -2.18 -14.22
C LEU A 222 -15.70 -1.38 -14.59
N THR A 223 -15.53 -0.25 -13.92
CA THR A 223 -14.45 0.72 -14.11
C THR A 223 -13.82 1.11 -12.78
N ILE A 224 -12.69 1.81 -12.81
CA ILE A 224 -12.09 2.35 -11.57
C ILE A 224 -13.02 3.31 -10.81
N SER A 225 -13.99 3.92 -11.50
CA SER A 225 -14.96 4.83 -10.87
C SER A 225 -15.94 4.08 -9.95
N ASP A 226 -16.13 2.78 -10.18
CA ASP A 226 -16.93 1.91 -9.30
C ASP A 226 -16.14 1.49 -8.04
N MET A 227 -14.83 1.73 -8.01
CA MET A 227 -13.90 1.40 -6.91
C MET A 227 -13.27 2.67 -6.29
N GLU A 228 -14.07 3.73 -6.14
CA GLU A 228 -13.63 4.91 -5.39
C GLU A 228 -13.52 4.61 -3.89
N ASP A 229 -14.40 3.77 -3.35
CA ASP A 229 -14.45 3.42 -1.92
C ASP A 229 -14.85 1.95 -1.75
N ILE A 230 -13.89 1.10 -1.34
CA ILE A 230 -14.12 -0.32 -1.10
C ILE A 230 -15.10 -0.59 0.05
N ASP A 231 -15.14 0.29 1.06
CA ASP A 231 -15.99 0.08 2.25
C ASP A 231 -17.48 0.27 1.93
N THR A 232 -17.79 1.01 0.86
CA THR A 232 -19.16 1.24 0.39
C THR A 232 -19.48 0.58 -0.94
N ALA A 233 -18.50 -0.09 -1.56
CA ALA A 233 -18.68 -0.80 -2.82
C ALA A 233 -19.68 -1.99 -2.67
N PRO A 234 -20.62 -2.18 -3.60
CA PRO A 234 -21.45 -3.38 -3.63
C PRO A 234 -20.62 -4.66 -3.75
N ASP A 235 -21.09 -5.78 -3.17
CA ASP A 235 -20.38 -7.07 -3.16
C ASP A 235 -19.90 -7.53 -4.55
N ASP A 236 -20.70 -7.28 -5.59
CA ASP A 236 -20.39 -7.66 -6.96
C ASP A 236 -19.28 -6.82 -7.60
N VAL A 237 -19.01 -5.63 -7.05
CA VAL A 237 -17.86 -4.78 -7.36
C VAL A 237 -16.69 -5.11 -6.44
N ALA A 238 -16.92 -5.23 -5.14
CA ALA A 238 -15.91 -5.49 -4.11
C ALA A 238 -15.11 -6.79 -4.37
N LYS A 239 -15.74 -7.82 -4.94
CA LYS A 239 -15.04 -9.06 -5.34
C LYS A 239 -13.95 -8.84 -6.41
N HIS A 240 -13.98 -7.71 -7.12
CA HIS A 240 -13.00 -7.27 -8.11
C HIS A 240 -12.04 -6.21 -7.57
N HIS A 241 -11.93 -6.07 -6.24
CA HIS A 241 -11.05 -5.11 -5.58
C HIS A 241 -9.62 -5.17 -6.13
N LEU A 242 -9.08 -6.38 -6.29
CA LEU A 242 -7.73 -6.58 -6.81
C LEU A 242 -7.57 -6.03 -8.24
N GLU A 243 -8.49 -6.36 -9.15
CA GLU A 243 -8.38 -5.92 -10.54
C GLU A 243 -8.69 -4.42 -10.70
N LEU A 244 -9.65 -3.88 -9.95
CA LEU A 244 -10.08 -2.48 -10.06
C LEU A 244 -9.14 -1.51 -9.31
N ALA A 245 -8.83 -1.79 -8.05
CA ALA A 245 -8.03 -0.87 -7.23
C ALA A 245 -6.53 -0.99 -7.46
N TYR A 246 -6.01 -2.21 -7.59
CA TYR A 246 -4.57 -2.44 -7.72
C TYR A 246 -4.15 -2.39 -9.19
N ASP A 247 -4.67 -3.30 -10.01
CA ASP A 247 -4.17 -3.48 -11.37
C ASP A 247 -4.55 -2.31 -12.26
N THR A 248 -5.85 -2.03 -12.34
CA THR A 248 -6.38 -0.95 -13.16
C THR A 248 -6.03 0.40 -12.53
N GLY A 249 -6.06 0.51 -11.20
CA GLY A 249 -5.61 1.70 -10.48
C GLY A 249 -4.15 2.06 -10.74
N ALA A 250 -3.23 1.10 -10.80
CA ALA A 250 -1.82 1.39 -11.13
C ALA A 250 -1.66 1.98 -12.53
N TRP A 251 -2.43 1.47 -13.50
CA TRP A 251 -2.49 2.04 -14.84
C TRP A 251 -3.16 3.42 -14.86
N ALA A 252 -4.16 3.66 -14.02
CA ALA A 252 -4.80 4.96 -13.87
C ALA A 252 -3.83 5.99 -13.29
N VAL A 253 -2.99 5.62 -12.32
CA VAL A 253 -1.93 6.49 -11.79
C VAL A 253 -0.88 6.78 -12.87
N ALA A 254 -0.41 5.77 -13.61
CA ALA A 254 0.52 5.98 -14.72
C ALA A 254 -0.08 6.92 -15.79
N PHE A 255 -1.36 6.75 -16.13
CA PHE A 255 -2.08 7.60 -17.07
C PHE A 255 -2.28 9.03 -16.55
N LEU A 256 -2.65 9.20 -15.28
CA LEU A 256 -2.73 10.51 -14.62
C LEU A 256 -1.40 11.25 -14.73
N ILE A 257 -0.28 10.58 -14.41
CA ILE A 257 1.04 11.18 -14.52
C ILE A 257 1.34 11.53 -15.98
N HIS A 258 1.08 10.63 -16.93
CA HIS A 258 1.28 10.87 -18.36
C HIS A 258 0.48 12.06 -18.92
N ARG A 259 -0.75 12.27 -18.43
CA ARG A 259 -1.60 13.41 -18.80
C ARG A 259 -1.19 14.70 -18.12
N SER A 260 -0.47 14.62 -17.00
CA SER A 260 -0.08 15.78 -16.21
C SER A 260 1.00 16.65 -16.88
N PRO A 261 1.09 17.95 -16.52
CA PRO A 261 2.14 18.83 -17.02
C PRO A 261 3.54 18.29 -16.75
N GLY A 262 4.28 18.03 -17.82
CA GLY A 262 5.66 17.55 -17.78
C GLY A 262 5.81 16.05 -17.53
N ARG A 263 4.71 15.29 -17.32
CA ARG A 263 4.74 13.83 -17.18
C ARG A 263 5.68 13.34 -16.08
N SER A 264 5.78 14.10 -15.00
CA SER A 264 6.82 13.91 -13.99
C SER A 264 6.26 13.23 -12.75
N VAL A 265 6.89 12.13 -12.34
CA VAL A 265 6.55 11.42 -11.11
C VAL A 265 6.93 12.25 -9.88
N SER A 266 8.00 13.03 -9.93
CA SER A 266 8.30 14.02 -8.88
C SER A 266 7.22 15.10 -8.76
N ARG A 267 6.59 15.54 -9.86
CA ARG A 267 5.47 16.49 -9.77
C ARG A 267 4.21 15.86 -9.19
N TYR A 268 3.96 14.58 -9.49
CA TYR A 268 2.89 13.83 -8.84
C TYR A 268 3.12 13.77 -7.31
N ARG A 269 4.36 13.50 -6.87
CA ARG A 269 4.75 13.59 -5.45
C ARG A 269 4.56 14.99 -4.85
N ASP A 270 5.18 15.99 -5.47
CA ASP A 270 5.42 17.31 -4.83
C ASP A 270 4.30 18.33 -5.07
N VAL A 271 3.39 18.06 -6.00
CA VAL A 271 2.31 18.99 -6.38
C VAL A 271 0.95 18.34 -6.18
N PHE A 272 0.72 17.16 -6.78
CA PHE A 272 -0.61 16.54 -6.72
C PHE A 272 -1.01 16.14 -5.30
N HIS A 273 -0.17 15.42 -4.54
CA HIS A 273 -0.51 15.03 -3.17
C HIS A 273 -0.75 16.21 -2.21
N PRO A 274 0.07 17.30 -2.22
CA PRO A 274 -0.27 18.52 -1.51
C PRO A 274 -1.62 19.12 -1.91
N LEU A 275 -1.96 19.16 -3.21
CA LEU A 275 -3.28 19.64 -3.67
C LEU A 275 -4.43 18.80 -3.10
N VAL A 276 -4.27 17.49 -2.94
CA VAL A 276 -5.28 16.63 -2.29
C VAL A 276 -5.58 17.13 -0.87
N THR A 277 -4.55 17.52 -0.12
CA THR A 277 -4.73 18.06 1.24
C THR A 277 -5.44 19.41 1.24
N GLU A 278 -5.14 20.26 0.27
CA GLU A 278 -5.68 21.61 0.18
C GLU A 278 -7.13 21.65 -0.35
N LEU A 279 -7.45 20.79 -1.32
CA LEU A 279 -8.66 20.88 -2.13
C LEU A 279 -9.57 19.65 -2.06
N GLY A 280 -9.08 18.53 -1.53
CA GLY A 280 -9.69 17.21 -1.71
C GLY A 280 -9.30 16.59 -3.06
N TRP A 281 -9.32 15.26 -3.15
CA TRP A 281 -8.75 14.54 -4.30
C TRP A 281 -9.44 14.86 -5.63
N GLU A 282 -10.76 15.07 -5.65
CA GLU A 282 -11.52 15.34 -6.87
C GLU A 282 -11.08 16.66 -7.50
N GLN A 283 -11.06 17.73 -6.71
CA GLN A 283 -10.63 19.05 -7.17
C GLN A 283 -9.13 19.07 -7.46
N ALA A 284 -8.32 18.37 -6.66
CA ALA A 284 -6.89 18.22 -6.94
C ALA A 284 -6.63 17.55 -8.30
N LEU A 285 -7.40 16.51 -8.66
CA LEU A 285 -7.32 15.86 -9.97
C LEU A 285 -7.68 16.82 -11.09
N CYS A 286 -8.80 17.54 -10.95
CA CYS A 286 -9.25 18.53 -11.92
C CYS A 286 -8.19 19.62 -12.14
N ASP A 287 -7.70 20.23 -11.07
CA ASP A 287 -6.70 21.30 -11.12
C ASP A 287 -5.37 20.82 -11.69
N TYR A 288 -4.91 19.63 -11.26
CA TYR A 288 -3.63 19.07 -11.67
C TYR A 288 -3.59 18.71 -13.15
N LEU A 289 -4.71 18.23 -13.70
CA LEU A 289 -4.86 17.88 -15.12
C LEU A 289 -5.43 19.02 -15.97
N SER A 290 -5.86 20.12 -15.35
CA SER A 290 -6.56 21.23 -16.01
C SER A 290 -7.83 20.78 -16.76
N ILE A 291 -8.63 19.94 -16.10
CA ILE A 291 -9.94 19.46 -16.57
C ILE A 291 -11.05 20.01 -15.66
N GLU A 292 -12.29 20.06 -16.16
CA GLU A 292 -13.41 20.64 -15.40
C GLU A 292 -14.03 19.64 -14.42
N ASP A 293 -14.09 18.36 -14.79
CA ASP A 293 -14.78 17.31 -14.03
C ASP A 293 -13.94 16.03 -13.98
N LYS A 294 -13.91 15.34 -12.83
CA LYS A 294 -13.23 14.04 -12.69
C LYS A 294 -13.77 12.99 -13.65
N ARG A 295 -15.02 13.10 -14.08
CA ARG A 295 -15.63 12.22 -15.09
C ARG A 295 -14.91 12.29 -16.44
N ASP A 296 -14.33 13.43 -16.79
CA ASP A 296 -13.53 13.55 -18.01
C ASP A 296 -12.26 12.68 -17.92
N PHE A 297 -11.63 12.61 -16.73
CA PHE A 297 -10.50 11.71 -16.49
C PHE A 297 -10.91 10.24 -16.65
N TYR A 298 -12.03 9.82 -16.04
CA TYR A 298 -12.51 8.44 -16.17
C TYR A 298 -12.85 8.08 -17.61
N ASP A 299 -13.57 8.94 -18.33
CA ASP A 299 -13.90 8.73 -19.73
C ASP A 299 -12.65 8.65 -20.63
N GLU A 300 -11.66 9.52 -20.40
CA GLU A 300 -10.39 9.48 -21.13
C GLU A 300 -9.59 8.21 -20.81
N PHE A 301 -9.58 7.80 -19.55
CA PHE A 301 -8.88 6.60 -19.11
C PHE A 301 -9.51 5.32 -19.70
N GLU A 302 -10.84 5.22 -19.75
CA GLU A 302 -11.51 4.08 -20.40
C GLU A 302 -11.26 4.02 -21.92
N ARG A 303 -11.15 5.19 -22.57
CA ARG A 303 -10.71 5.26 -23.98
C ARG A 303 -9.26 4.80 -24.12
N PHE A 304 -8.38 5.20 -23.19
CA PHE A 304 -7.00 4.73 -23.14
C PHE A 304 -6.92 3.21 -22.97
N LEU A 305 -7.68 2.62 -22.04
CA LEU A 305 -7.72 1.17 -21.84
C LEU A 305 -8.24 0.39 -23.06
N SER A 306 -8.97 1.06 -23.95
CA SER A 306 -9.45 0.49 -25.21
C SER A 306 -8.42 0.56 -26.36
N LEU A 307 -7.27 1.20 -26.16
CA LEU A 307 -6.20 1.24 -27.15
C LEU A 307 -5.49 -0.12 -27.27
N PRO A 308 -4.83 -0.39 -28.41
CA PRO A 308 -3.90 -1.51 -28.54
C PRO A 308 -2.87 -1.54 -27.40
N ARG A 309 -2.46 -2.76 -26.99
CA ARG A 309 -1.49 -2.94 -25.90
C ARG A 309 -0.20 -2.14 -26.09
N GLU A 310 0.32 -2.06 -27.32
CA GLU A 310 1.53 -1.30 -27.64
C GLU A 310 1.37 0.19 -27.34
N ASP A 311 0.23 0.79 -27.72
CA ASP A 311 -0.07 2.20 -27.44
C ASP A 311 -0.24 2.45 -25.94
N ARG A 312 -0.79 1.49 -25.20
CA ARG A 312 -0.90 1.57 -23.74
C ARG A 312 0.45 1.50 -23.05
N LEU A 313 1.35 0.63 -23.51
CA LEU A 313 2.70 0.52 -22.95
C LEU A 313 3.56 1.75 -23.25
N ALA A 314 3.36 2.41 -24.40
CA ALA A 314 4.15 3.56 -24.82
C ALA A 314 4.10 4.74 -23.83
N ILE A 315 3.04 4.89 -23.03
CA ILE A 315 2.97 5.98 -22.04
C ILE A 315 4.05 5.86 -20.96
N LEU A 316 4.50 4.64 -20.67
CA LEU A 316 5.49 4.37 -19.61
C LEU A 316 6.87 4.93 -19.98
N ASP A 317 7.24 4.87 -21.27
CA ASP A 317 8.48 5.43 -21.80
C ASP A 317 8.49 6.97 -21.81
N GLU A 318 7.30 7.57 -21.71
CA GLU A 318 7.10 9.02 -21.71
C GLU A 318 7.06 9.62 -20.30
N LEU A 319 7.08 8.78 -19.26
CA LEU A 319 7.16 9.24 -17.87
C LEU A 319 8.57 9.73 -17.55
N THR A 320 8.64 10.79 -16.77
CA THR A 320 9.90 11.41 -16.36
C THR A 320 10.04 11.41 -14.83
N PRO A 321 11.27 11.34 -14.30
CA PRO A 321 11.49 11.42 -12.87
C PRO A 321 10.95 12.66 -12.17
#